data_AF-A0A535J2W5-F1
#
_entry.id   AF-A0A535J2W5-F1
#
_cell.length_a   1.000
_cell.length_b   1.000
_cell.length_c   1.000
_cell.angle_alpha   90.00
_cell.angle_beta   90.00
_cell.angle_gamma   90.00
#
_symmetry.space_group_name_H-M   'P 1'
#
loop_
_entity.id
_entity.type
_entity.pdbx_description
1 polymer ?
#
loop_
_entity_poly.entity_id
_entity_poly.type
_entity_poly.pdbx_seq_one_letter_code
_entity_poly.pdbx_strand_id
1 'polypeptide(L)'
;MPGHDIVVVGTSAGGVEALATLVSTLPPELPAAIFVVLHIPAHSPSFVPKILGRSGLLETVQASDGMETKHGHIYVAPPDHHMLVERGNVRVVRGPKENRHRPAVDPLFRSAALAYGPRVVGVILTGVLDDGTAGLRAVKRCGGIAIVQDPDEAIYPGMPLSALEHVQVDHILPLAAIGPLLVRLVSDQVKEEAGNHMSEDLEKETQKAQMDTTLMRAD
;
A
#
# COMPACT_ATOMS: atom_id res chain seq x y z
N MET A 1 -10.84 -14.65 14.75
CA MET A 1 -10.50 -14.52 13.32
C MET A 1 -9.77 -13.20 13.16
N PRO A 2 -8.71 -13.12 12.36
CA PRO A 2 -8.03 -11.85 12.11
C PRO A 2 -9.02 -10.84 11.47
N GLY A 3 -8.85 -9.56 11.79
CA GLY A 3 -9.58 -8.47 11.15
C GLY A 3 -8.94 -8.05 9.83
N HIS A 4 -9.31 -6.88 9.31
CA HIS A 4 -8.66 -6.27 8.16
C HIS A 4 -7.28 -5.67 8.52
N ASP A 5 -6.32 -6.52 8.88
CA ASP A 5 -5.09 -6.14 9.58
C ASP A 5 -3.87 -5.88 8.68
N ILE A 6 -4.07 -5.85 7.35
CA ILE A 6 -3.04 -5.54 6.36
C ILE A 6 -3.49 -4.31 5.57
N VAL A 7 -2.91 -3.16 5.87
CA VAL A 7 -3.24 -1.90 5.20
C VAL A 7 -2.12 -1.54 4.23
N VAL A 8 -2.46 -1.37 2.95
CA VAL A 8 -1.52 -0.89 1.92
C VAL A 8 -1.94 0.51 1.46
N VAL A 9 -1.02 1.46 1.48
CA VAL A 9 -1.26 2.88 1.18
C VAL A 9 -0.37 3.32 0.03
N GLY A 10 -0.98 3.91 -0.98
CA GLY A 10 -0.31 4.44 -2.17
C GLY A 10 -0.56 5.93 -2.35
N THR A 11 0.50 6.69 -2.61
CA THR A 11 0.41 8.13 -2.83
C THR A 11 1.59 8.68 -3.64
N SER A 12 1.45 9.91 -4.14
CA SER A 12 2.48 10.58 -4.93
C SER A 12 2.57 12.07 -4.54
N ALA A 13 2.29 12.99 -5.47
CA ALA A 13 2.30 14.43 -5.20
C ALA A 13 1.30 14.80 -4.08
N GLY A 14 1.76 15.61 -3.11
CA GLY A 14 1.02 15.91 -1.87
C GLY A 14 1.02 14.79 -0.82
N GLY A 15 1.69 13.67 -1.11
CA GLY A 15 1.60 12.46 -0.29
C GLY A 15 2.25 12.57 1.09
N VAL A 16 3.27 13.41 1.27
CA VAL A 16 3.94 13.57 2.57
C VAL A 16 2.99 14.19 3.59
N GLU A 17 2.31 15.29 3.25
CA GLU A 17 1.31 15.90 4.14
C GLU A 17 0.11 14.98 4.35
N ALA A 18 -0.32 14.28 3.29
CA ALA A 18 -1.44 13.36 3.37
C ALA A 18 -1.15 12.20 4.34
N LEU A 19 0.03 11.57 4.21
CA LEU A 19 0.46 10.51 5.10
C LEU A 19 0.64 11.01 6.54
N ALA A 20 1.22 12.19 6.75
CA ALA A 20 1.37 12.77 8.09
C ALA A 20 0.01 12.96 8.79
N THR A 21 -0.98 13.46 8.05
CA THR A 21 -2.35 13.62 8.54
C THR A 21 -2.97 12.27 8.87
N LEU A 22 -2.89 11.30 7.94
CA LEU A 22 -3.41 9.95 8.14
C LEU A 22 -2.84 9.31 9.41
N VAL A 23 -1.51 9.29 9.57
CA VAL A 23 -0.87 8.60 10.70
C VAL A 23 -1.10 9.30 12.05
N SER A 24 -1.36 10.61 12.05
CA SER A 24 -1.71 11.35 13.28
C SER A 24 -3.06 10.96 13.87
N THR A 25 -3.93 10.31 13.07
CA THR A 25 -5.25 9.85 13.51
C THR A 25 -5.27 8.41 14.00
N LEU A 26 -4.11 7.71 13.96
CA LEU A 26 -4.00 6.31 14.32
C LEU A 26 -3.55 6.12 15.79
N PRO A 27 -4.13 5.14 16.51
CA PRO A 27 -3.72 4.82 17.87
C PRO A 27 -2.37 4.08 17.90
N PRO A 28 -1.63 4.09 19.03
CA PRO A 28 -0.31 3.44 19.16
C PRO A 28 -0.37 1.91 19.08
N GLU A 29 -1.50 1.30 19.41
CA GLU A 29 -1.68 -0.16 19.48
C GLU A 29 -2.63 -0.65 18.40
N LEU A 30 -2.51 -0.09 17.18
CA LEU A 30 -3.32 -0.55 16.06
C LEU A 30 -3.03 -2.04 15.77
N PRO A 31 -4.03 -2.94 15.82
CA PRO A 31 -3.85 -4.37 15.56
C PRO A 31 -3.75 -4.67 14.05
N ALA A 32 -2.89 -3.90 13.36
CA ALA A 32 -2.65 -3.99 11.93
C ALA A 32 -1.24 -3.53 11.58
N ALA A 33 -0.74 -4.00 10.44
CA ALA A 33 0.48 -3.51 9.82
C ALA A 33 0.13 -2.60 8.63
N ILE A 34 0.84 -1.48 8.51
CA ILE A 34 0.64 -0.51 7.42
C ILE A 34 1.86 -0.50 6.51
N PHE A 35 1.64 -0.61 5.22
CA PHE A 35 2.68 -0.60 4.19
C PHE A 35 2.46 0.59 3.27
N VAL A 36 3.47 1.44 3.11
CA VAL A 36 3.35 2.72 2.41
C VAL A 36 4.30 2.75 1.21
N VAL A 37 3.75 3.06 0.04
CA VAL A 37 4.50 3.53 -1.12
C VAL A 37 4.20 5.01 -1.34
N LEU A 38 5.27 5.81 -1.30
CA LEU A 38 5.28 7.19 -1.79
C LEU A 38 6.23 7.25 -2.98
N HIS A 39 5.78 7.82 -4.10
CA HIS A 39 6.67 8.08 -5.24
C HIS A 39 7.75 9.10 -4.88
N ILE A 40 9.00 8.63 -4.84
CA ILE A 40 10.18 9.44 -4.54
C ILE A 40 11.30 9.17 -5.54
N PRO A 41 12.17 10.16 -5.82
CA PRO A 41 13.32 9.96 -6.70
C PRO A 41 14.29 8.90 -6.16
N ALA A 42 14.83 8.07 -7.05
CA ALA A 42 15.74 6.95 -6.74
C ALA A 42 16.98 7.36 -5.91
N HIS A 43 17.49 8.58 -6.10
CA HIS A 43 18.70 9.07 -5.44
C HIS A 43 18.42 9.99 -4.24
N SER A 44 17.15 10.15 -3.86
CA SER A 44 16.80 10.96 -2.70
C SER A 44 16.89 10.10 -1.43
N PRO A 45 17.54 10.58 -0.36
CA PRO A 45 17.32 9.99 0.96
C PRO A 45 15.82 10.06 1.29
N SER A 46 15.26 8.97 1.81
CA SER A 46 13.88 8.96 2.27
C SER A 46 13.81 9.41 3.73
N PHE A 47 13.33 10.64 3.95
CA PHE A 47 13.02 11.13 5.29
C PHE A 47 11.60 10.77 5.74
N VAL A 48 10.82 10.09 4.89
CA VAL A 48 9.41 9.76 5.13
C VAL A 48 9.22 9.02 6.45
N PRO A 49 9.99 7.95 6.79
CA PRO A 49 9.81 7.27 8.07
C PRO A 49 9.94 8.19 9.28
N LYS A 50 10.91 9.12 9.24
CA LYS A 50 11.15 10.09 10.31
C LYS A 50 10.04 11.14 10.41
N ILE A 51 9.47 11.56 9.28
CA ILE A 51 8.35 12.52 9.25
C ILE A 51 7.11 11.86 9.84
N LEU A 52 6.79 10.65 9.41
CA LEU A 52 5.61 9.92 9.89
C LEU A 52 5.75 9.53 11.37
N GLY A 53 6.92 9.07 11.81
CA GLY A 53 7.18 8.77 13.22
C GLY A 53 7.15 9.97 14.15
N ARG A 54 7.20 11.22 13.63
CA ARG A 54 6.94 12.44 14.40
C ARG A 54 5.48 12.86 14.40
N SER A 55 4.72 12.41 13.40
CA SER A 55 3.34 12.84 13.16
C SER A 55 2.32 11.87 13.77
N GLY A 56 2.71 10.60 13.96
CA GLY A 56 1.88 9.55 14.54
C GLY A 56 2.55 8.85 15.72
N LEU A 57 1.84 7.86 16.26
CA LEU A 57 2.27 7.10 17.44
C LEU A 57 2.78 5.69 17.11
N LEU A 58 2.59 5.22 15.87
CA LEU A 58 3.04 3.92 15.41
C LEU A 58 4.54 3.93 15.07
N GLU A 59 5.21 2.81 15.36
CA GLU A 59 6.62 2.64 14.99
C GLU A 59 6.74 2.66 13.46
N THR A 60 7.47 3.65 12.94
CA THR A 60 7.64 3.80 11.49
C THR A 60 9.08 3.52 11.07
N VAL A 61 9.24 2.59 10.14
CA VAL A 61 10.55 2.14 9.65
C VAL A 61 10.61 2.16 8.13
N GLN A 62 11.82 2.32 7.58
CA GLN A 62 12.05 2.00 6.17
C GLN A 62 12.10 0.47 6.03
N ALA A 63 11.35 -0.08 5.08
CA ALA A 63 11.34 -1.51 4.84
C ALA A 63 12.71 -2.02 4.38
N SER A 64 13.09 -3.20 4.86
CA SER A 64 14.25 -3.98 4.41
C SER A 64 13.80 -5.39 4.06
N ASP A 65 14.50 -6.04 3.12
CA ASP A 65 14.15 -7.38 2.67
C ASP A 65 14.20 -8.38 3.84
N GLY A 66 13.16 -9.22 3.95
CA GLY A 66 13.04 -10.23 5.00
C GLY A 66 12.58 -9.72 6.37
N MET A 67 12.23 -8.43 6.50
CA MET A 67 11.67 -7.92 7.76
C MET A 67 10.36 -8.62 8.11
N GLU A 68 10.24 -9.05 9.36
CA GLU A 68 8.99 -9.60 9.90
C GLU A 68 7.90 -8.54 9.94
N THR A 69 6.69 -8.90 9.51
CA THR A 69 5.50 -8.06 9.63
C THR A 69 4.96 -8.08 11.05
N LYS A 70 4.84 -6.89 11.65
CA LYS A 70 4.34 -6.69 13.01
C LYS A 70 3.18 -5.71 13.01
N HIS A 71 2.19 -5.98 13.85
CA HIS A 71 1.14 -5.00 14.13
C HIS A 71 1.71 -3.78 14.84
N GLY A 72 1.02 -2.64 14.73
CA GLY A 72 1.48 -1.37 15.30
C GLY A 72 2.68 -0.76 14.57
N HIS A 73 2.98 -1.22 13.35
CA HIS A 73 4.11 -0.75 12.55
C HIS A 73 3.68 -0.16 11.22
N ILE A 74 4.44 0.83 10.77
CA ILE A 74 4.37 1.42 9.44
C ILE A 74 5.69 1.12 8.70
N TYR A 75 5.59 0.42 7.58
CA TYR A 75 6.70 0.09 6.70
C TYR A 75 6.67 0.98 5.46
N VAL A 76 7.71 1.76 5.25
CA VAL A 76 7.81 2.65 4.07
C VAL A 76 8.76 2.04 3.05
N ALA A 77 8.30 1.93 1.80
CA ALA A 77 9.13 1.44 0.70
C ALA A 77 10.40 2.31 0.53
N PRO A 78 11.59 1.70 0.39
CA PRO A 78 12.80 2.45 0.13
C PRO A 78 12.83 2.98 -1.33
N PRO A 79 13.57 4.08 -1.58
CA PRO A 79 13.80 4.55 -2.95
C PRO A 79 14.42 3.48 -3.84
N ASP A 80 14.11 3.52 -5.14
CA ASP A 80 14.66 2.62 -6.18
C ASP A 80 14.42 1.12 -5.96
N HIS A 81 13.51 0.72 -5.07
CA HIS A 81 13.12 -0.67 -4.86
C HIS A 81 11.60 -0.80 -4.77
N HIS A 82 11.03 -1.90 -5.26
CA HIS A 82 9.65 -2.25 -4.97
C HIS A 82 9.58 -2.90 -3.58
N MET A 83 8.55 -2.54 -2.82
CA MET A 83 8.16 -3.23 -1.60
C MET A 83 6.99 -4.15 -1.92
N LEU A 84 7.12 -5.43 -1.60
CA LEU A 84 6.05 -6.42 -1.70
C LEU A 84 5.75 -7.00 -0.33
N VAL A 85 4.55 -7.56 -0.19
CA VAL A 85 4.09 -8.22 1.02
C VAL A 85 3.92 -9.71 0.74
N GLU A 86 4.58 -10.53 1.54
CA GLU A 86 4.35 -11.98 1.62
C GLU A 86 3.76 -12.32 2.98
N ARG A 87 3.31 -13.57 3.18
CA ARG A 87 2.79 -14.00 4.48
C ARG A 87 3.88 -13.92 5.56
N GLY A 88 3.73 -12.95 6.45
CA GLY A 88 4.57 -12.73 7.62
C GLY A 88 5.83 -11.90 7.37
N ASN A 89 6.15 -11.54 6.12
CA ASN A 89 7.40 -10.85 5.81
C ASN A 89 7.22 -9.77 4.73
N VAL A 90 8.14 -8.80 4.75
CA VAL A 90 8.30 -7.77 3.72
C VAL A 90 9.40 -8.17 2.78
N ARG A 91 9.15 -8.06 1.47
CA ARG A 91 10.18 -8.20 0.44
C ARG A 91 10.54 -6.84 -0.15
N VAL A 92 11.82 -6.61 -0.32
CA VAL A 92 12.35 -5.40 -0.97
C VAL A 92 13.23 -5.82 -2.13
N VAL A 93 12.79 -5.53 -3.34
CA VAL A 93 13.41 -6.04 -4.57
C VAL A 93 13.64 -4.94 -5.59
N ARG A 94 14.65 -5.14 -6.43
CA ARG A 94 15.01 -4.19 -7.50
C ARG A 94 14.52 -4.65 -8.88
N GLY A 95 13.22 -4.92 -8.96
CA GLY A 95 12.52 -5.28 -10.18
C GLY A 95 12.45 -4.18 -11.24
N PRO A 96 11.97 -4.48 -12.46
CA PRO A 96 11.74 -3.46 -13.49
C PRO A 96 10.74 -2.41 -12.99
N LYS A 97 10.92 -1.15 -13.42
CA LYS A 97 9.98 -0.08 -13.08
C LYS A 97 8.59 -0.42 -13.59
N GLU A 98 7.58 -0.07 -12.81
CA GLU A 98 6.18 -0.19 -13.16
C GLU A 98 5.52 1.18 -13.11
N ASN A 99 4.68 1.50 -14.09
CA ASN A 99 4.13 2.85 -14.26
C ASN A 99 5.22 3.95 -14.27
N ARG A 100 6.44 3.59 -14.70
CA ARG A 100 7.67 4.41 -14.66
C ARG A 100 8.22 4.72 -13.26
N HIS A 101 7.66 4.11 -12.22
CA HIS A 101 8.02 4.30 -10.82
C HIS A 101 8.72 3.07 -10.24
N ARG A 102 9.55 3.33 -9.22
CA ARG A 102 10.18 2.35 -8.34
C ARG A 102 10.66 3.08 -7.08
N PRO A 103 9.95 2.97 -5.94
CA PRO A 103 8.79 2.10 -5.69
C PRO A 103 7.55 2.52 -6.49
N ALA A 104 6.73 1.53 -6.86
CA ALA A 104 5.41 1.69 -7.49
C ALA A 104 4.34 1.10 -6.56
N VAL A 105 3.13 1.65 -6.62
CA VAL A 105 2.01 1.28 -5.72
C VAL A 105 1.42 -0.07 -6.12
N ASP A 106 1.26 -0.31 -7.42
CA ASP A 106 0.62 -1.52 -7.94
C ASP A 106 1.27 -2.83 -7.43
N PRO A 107 2.61 -3.02 -7.45
CA PRO A 107 3.26 -4.21 -6.86
C PRO A 107 2.95 -4.44 -5.38
N LEU A 108 2.93 -3.39 -4.57
CA LEU A 108 2.61 -3.50 -3.15
C LEU A 108 1.18 -4.02 -2.98
N PHE A 109 0.23 -3.42 -3.68
CA PHE A 109 -1.18 -3.73 -3.52
C PHE A 109 -1.51 -5.14 -4.04
N ARG A 110 -0.96 -5.51 -5.21
CA ARG A 110 -1.13 -6.86 -5.77
C ARG A 110 -0.55 -7.95 -4.87
N SER A 111 0.67 -7.77 -4.37
CA SER A 111 1.31 -8.78 -3.51
C SER A 111 0.59 -8.96 -2.18
N ALA A 112 0.15 -7.86 -1.54
CA ALA A 112 -0.68 -7.94 -0.35
C ALA A 112 -2.01 -8.66 -0.63
N ALA A 113 -2.70 -8.32 -1.71
CA ALA A 113 -3.94 -8.96 -2.12
C ALA A 113 -3.79 -10.48 -2.33
N LEU A 114 -2.70 -10.92 -2.98
CA LEU A 114 -2.39 -12.34 -3.14
C LEU A 114 -2.08 -13.03 -1.80
N ALA A 115 -1.30 -12.39 -0.93
CA ALA A 115 -0.86 -12.98 0.32
C ALA A 115 -1.99 -13.09 1.35
N TYR A 116 -2.85 -12.08 1.44
CA TYR A 116 -3.79 -11.90 2.56
C TYR A 116 -5.26 -11.79 2.17
N GLY A 117 -5.58 -11.67 0.88
CA GLY A 117 -6.94 -11.72 0.37
C GLY A 117 -7.89 -10.74 1.06
N PRO A 118 -9.03 -11.21 1.63
CA PRO A 118 -10.02 -10.33 2.25
C PRO A 118 -9.52 -9.51 3.45
N ARG A 119 -8.38 -9.85 4.04
CA ARG A 119 -7.78 -9.09 5.15
C ARG A 119 -7.16 -7.76 4.72
N VAL A 120 -7.02 -7.53 3.41
CA VAL A 120 -6.34 -6.33 2.89
C VAL A 120 -7.27 -5.14 2.78
N VAL A 121 -6.78 -3.98 3.22
CA VAL A 121 -7.37 -2.66 2.92
C VAL A 121 -6.39 -1.89 2.05
N GLY A 122 -6.79 -1.60 0.81
CA GLY A 122 -6.05 -0.73 -0.09
C GLY A 122 -6.53 0.72 0.01
N VAL A 123 -5.60 1.65 0.17
CA VAL A 123 -5.88 3.08 0.34
C VAL A 123 -5.11 3.89 -0.70
N ILE A 124 -5.83 4.56 -1.60
CA ILE A 124 -5.24 5.52 -2.54
C ILE A 124 -5.47 6.94 -2.04
N LEU A 125 -4.38 7.68 -1.88
CA LEU A 125 -4.40 9.10 -1.52
C LEU A 125 -4.06 9.98 -2.72
N THR A 126 -3.96 11.28 -2.49
CA THR A 126 -3.48 12.30 -3.44
C THR A 126 -2.28 11.84 -4.26
N GLY A 127 -2.29 12.22 -5.54
CA GLY A 127 -1.23 11.93 -6.48
C GLY A 127 -1.63 12.18 -7.93
N VAL A 128 -0.66 12.01 -8.82
CA VAL A 128 -0.85 12.20 -10.27
C VAL A 128 -0.87 10.85 -10.98
N LEU A 129 -1.51 10.80 -12.14
CA LEU A 129 -1.64 9.60 -12.97
C LEU A 129 -2.43 8.50 -12.25
N ASP A 130 -2.10 7.23 -12.51
CA ASP A 130 -2.98 6.08 -12.30
C ASP A 130 -2.36 4.93 -11.49
N ASP A 131 -1.08 5.03 -11.09
CA ASP A 131 -0.42 3.96 -10.31
C ASP A 131 -1.16 3.71 -9.00
N GLY A 132 -1.42 2.44 -8.71
CA GLY A 132 -2.27 1.99 -7.61
C GLY A 132 -3.67 1.58 -8.06
N THR A 133 -4.13 1.99 -9.24
CA THR A 133 -5.46 1.61 -9.76
C THR A 133 -5.54 0.10 -10.04
N ALA A 134 -4.54 -0.47 -10.72
CA ALA A 134 -4.53 -1.90 -11.03
C ALA A 134 -4.34 -2.75 -9.76
N GLY A 135 -3.50 -2.27 -8.84
CA GLY A 135 -3.31 -2.85 -7.52
C GLY A 135 -4.57 -2.83 -6.67
N LEU A 136 -5.29 -1.71 -6.63
CA LEU A 136 -6.54 -1.57 -5.87
C LEU A 136 -7.64 -2.47 -6.45
N ARG A 137 -7.68 -2.61 -7.79
CA ARG A 137 -8.52 -3.61 -8.45
C ARG A 137 -8.17 -5.03 -8.03
N ALA A 138 -6.88 -5.36 -7.88
CA ALA A 138 -6.46 -6.66 -7.37
C ALA A 138 -6.92 -6.88 -5.93
N VAL A 139 -6.81 -5.87 -5.05
CA VAL A 139 -7.36 -5.92 -3.69
C VAL A 139 -8.84 -6.28 -3.72
N LYS A 140 -9.65 -5.61 -4.56
CA LYS A 140 -11.09 -5.93 -4.71
C LYS A 140 -11.33 -7.34 -5.26
N ARG A 141 -10.58 -7.77 -6.28
CA ARG A 141 -10.69 -9.14 -6.85
C ARG A 141 -10.39 -10.22 -5.82
N CYS A 142 -9.52 -9.94 -4.85
CA CYS A 142 -9.19 -10.84 -3.75
C CYS A 142 -10.09 -10.67 -2.51
N GLY A 143 -11.18 -9.90 -2.61
CA GLY A 143 -12.18 -9.72 -1.54
C GLY A 143 -11.81 -8.69 -0.48
N GLY A 144 -10.74 -7.90 -0.69
CA GLY A 144 -10.35 -6.82 0.20
C GLY A 144 -11.21 -5.56 0.05
N ILE A 145 -10.87 -4.55 0.85
CA ILE A 145 -11.55 -3.24 0.89
C ILE A 145 -10.73 -2.20 0.13
N ALA A 146 -11.39 -1.39 -0.67
CA ALA A 146 -10.81 -0.25 -1.38
C ALA A 146 -11.32 1.08 -0.79
N ILE A 147 -10.38 1.92 -0.38
CA ILE A 147 -10.60 3.27 0.13
C ILE A 147 -9.87 4.24 -0.77
N VAL A 148 -10.53 5.34 -1.11
CA VAL A 148 -9.97 6.44 -1.88
C VAL A 148 -10.16 7.74 -1.10
N GLN A 149 -9.10 8.56 -1.02
CA GLN A 149 -9.23 9.94 -0.55
C GLN A 149 -10.19 10.69 -1.45
N ASP A 150 -11.12 11.45 -0.85
CA ASP A 150 -12.04 12.33 -1.57
C ASP A 150 -11.25 13.22 -2.56
N PRO A 151 -11.51 13.11 -3.88
CA PRO A 151 -10.83 13.91 -4.89
C PRO A 151 -10.95 15.42 -4.66
N ASP A 152 -12.04 15.89 -4.03
CA ASP A 152 -12.25 17.31 -3.78
C ASP A 152 -11.33 17.87 -2.68
N GLU A 153 -10.77 17.01 -1.81
CA GLU A 153 -9.77 17.38 -0.80
C GLU A 153 -8.33 16.98 -1.19
N ALA A 154 -8.16 16.24 -2.29
CA ALA A 154 -6.84 15.82 -2.75
C ALA A 154 -6.09 17.00 -3.39
N ILE A 155 -4.87 17.27 -2.92
CA ILE A 155 -3.99 18.30 -3.51
C ILE A 155 -3.78 18.01 -5.00
N TYR A 156 -3.64 16.73 -5.34
CA TYR A 156 -3.60 16.21 -6.70
C TYR A 156 -4.63 15.07 -6.82
N PRO A 157 -5.75 15.26 -7.54
CA PRO A 157 -6.84 14.29 -7.57
C PRO A 157 -6.65 13.16 -8.59
N GLY A 158 -5.54 13.11 -9.33
CA GLY A 158 -5.35 12.17 -10.45
C GLY A 158 -5.45 10.70 -10.04
N MET A 159 -4.69 10.29 -9.03
CA MET A 159 -4.72 8.90 -8.53
C MET A 159 -6.10 8.53 -7.95
N PRO A 160 -6.72 9.35 -7.07
CA PRO A 160 -8.10 9.13 -6.63
C PRO A 160 -9.11 8.98 -7.76
N LEU A 161 -9.12 9.90 -8.73
CA LEU A 161 -10.07 9.88 -9.85
C LEU A 161 -9.91 8.62 -10.71
N SER A 162 -8.67 8.22 -11.00
CA SER A 162 -8.38 6.98 -11.74
C SER A 162 -8.91 5.74 -11.00
N ALA A 163 -8.73 5.69 -9.68
CA ALA A 163 -9.25 4.60 -8.87
C ALA A 163 -10.80 4.53 -8.91
N LEU A 164 -11.48 5.68 -8.81
CA LEU A 164 -12.94 5.77 -8.90
C LEU A 164 -13.51 5.38 -10.26
N GLU A 165 -12.78 5.65 -11.34
CA GLU A 165 -13.21 5.31 -12.70
C GLU A 165 -13.13 3.79 -12.96
N HIS A 166 -12.16 3.11 -12.34
CA HIS A 166 -11.78 1.74 -12.74
C HIS A 166 -11.95 0.67 -11.66
N VAL A 167 -12.29 1.05 -10.43
CA VAL A 167 -12.42 0.13 -9.29
C VAL A 167 -13.75 0.36 -8.59
N GLN A 168 -14.40 -0.73 -8.17
CA GLN A 168 -15.53 -0.65 -7.24
C GLN A 168 -15.00 -0.28 -5.85
N VAL A 169 -14.88 1.02 -5.59
CA VAL A 169 -14.41 1.59 -4.33
C VAL A 169 -15.50 1.47 -3.26
N ASP A 170 -15.14 1.03 -2.07
CA ASP A 170 -16.08 0.85 -0.95
C ASP A 170 -16.29 2.17 -0.18
N HIS A 171 -15.24 2.99 -0.09
CA HIS A 171 -15.26 4.24 0.67
C HIS A 171 -14.53 5.37 -0.05
N ILE A 172 -15.22 6.49 -0.21
CA ILE A 172 -14.65 7.78 -0.61
C ILE A 172 -14.73 8.68 0.61
N LEU A 173 -13.59 9.16 1.11
CA LEU A 173 -13.54 9.84 2.40
C LEU A 173 -12.61 11.05 2.41
N PRO A 174 -13.00 12.12 3.14
CA PRO A 174 -12.08 13.14 3.59
C PRO A 174 -10.84 12.51 4.23
N LEU A 175 -9.67 13.11 4.02
CA LEU A 175 -8.40 12.52 4.44
C LEU A 175 -8.36 12.19 5.94
N ALA A 176 -8.91 13.09 6.77
CA ALA A 176 -8.96 12.94 8.23
C ALA A 176 -9.90 11.81 8.70
N ALA A 177 -10.84 11.35 7.86
CA ALA A 177 -11.77 10.28 8.19
C ALA A 177 -11.24 8.88 7.85
N ILE A 178 -10.16 8.78 7.07
CA ILE A 178 -9.58 7.48 6.67
C ILE A 178 -9.04 6.72 7.88
N GLY A 179 -8.23 7.34 8.74
CA GLY A 179 -7.67 6.65 9.91
C GLY A 179 -8.71 6.13 10.91
N PRO A 180 -9.74 6.91 11.30
CA PRO A 180 -10.85 6.42 12.09
C PRO A 180 -11.59 5.22 11.45
N LEU A 181 -11.76 5.22 10.12
CA LEU A 181 -12.31 4.07 9.42
C LEU A 181 -11.38 2.85 9.52
N LEU A 182 -10.07 3.02 9.32
CA LEU A 182 -9.10 1.93 9.46
C LEU A 182 -9.18 1.28 10.85
N VAL A 183 -9.25 2.07 11.92
CA VAL A 183 -9.40 1.58 13.30
C VAL A 183 -10.65 0.71 13.48
N ARG A 184 -11.76 1.08 12.82
CA ARG A 184 -12.97 0.27 12.82
C ARG A 184 -12.77 -1.04 12.06
N LEU A 185 -12.27 -0.97 10.82
CA LEU A 185 -12.12 -2.13 9.94
C LEU A 185 -11.17 -3.19 10.51
N VAL A 186 -10.09 -2.79 11.17
CA VAL A 186 -9.16 -3.74 11.80
C VAL A 186 -9.80 -4.51 12.96
N SER A 187 -10.88 -3.98 13.55
CA SER A 187 -11.63 -4.60 14.63
C SER A 187 -12.75 -5.51 14.13
N ASP A 188 -13.20 -5.32 12.89
CA ASP A 188 -14.25 -6.12 12.27
C ASP A 188 -13.71 -7.52 11.90
N GLN A 189 -14.46 -8.56 12.23
CA GLN A 189 -14.04 -9.93 11.94
C GLN A 189 -14.18 -10.24 10.44
N VAL A 190 -13.07 -10.68 9.83
CA VAL A 190 -13.07 -11.13 8.43
C VAL A 190 -13.47 -12.60 8.38
N LYS A 191 -14.51 -12.93 7.62
CA LYS A 191 -14.81 -14.32 7.26
C LYS A 191 -13.77 -14.74 6.22
N GLU A 192 -12.88 -15.66 6.58
CA GLU A 192 -12.04 -16.33 5.58
C GLU A 192 -12.94 -17.24 4.73
N GLU A 193 -13.30 -16.79 3.54
CA GLU A 193 -13.90 -17.69 2.54
C GLU A 193 -12.79 -18.53 1.92
N ALA A 194 -12.96 -19.85 1.94
CA ALA A 194 -12.00 -20.80 1.41
C ALA A 194 -11.91 -20.63 -0.12
N GLY A 195 -10.77 -20.10 -0.58
CA GLY A 195 -10.26 -20.29 -1.93
C GLY A 195 -11.06 -19.58 -3.03
N ASN A 196 -10.88 -18.27 -3.15
CA ASN A 196 -11.10 -17.66 -4.46
C ASN A 196 -9.96 -18.13 -5.38
N HIS A 197 -10.28 -18.73 -6.53
CA HIS A 197 -9.29 -19.14 -7.53
C HIS A 197 -8.44 -17.92 -7.89
N MET A 198 -7.19 -17.91 -7.41
CA MET A 198 -6.23 -16.87 -7.75
C MET A 198 -6.00 -16.94 -9.26
N SER A 199 -6.17 -15.81 -9.92
CA SER A 199 -5.92 -15.71 -11.35
C SER A 199 -4.42 -15.81 -11.58
N GLU A 200 -3.97 -16.82 -12.32
CA GLU A 200 -2.55 -17.02 -12.69
C GLU A 200 -1.89 -15.73 -13.22
N ASP A 201 -2.68 -14.86 -13.84
CA ASP A 201 -2.20 -13.57 -14.36
C ASP A 201 -1.70 -12.65 -13.25
N LEU A 202 -2.38 -12.63 -12.09
CA LEU A 202 -1.99 -11.79 -10.95
C LEU A 202 -0.68 -12.26 -10.31
N GLU A 203 -0.48 -13.58 -10.26
CA GLU A 203 0.78 -14.18 -9.81
C GLU A 203 1.94 -13.84 -10.77
N LYS A 204 1.71 -13.97 -12.08
CA LYS A 204 2.68 -13.60 -13.13
C LYS A 204 3.04 -12.12 -13.06
N GLU A 205 2.08 -11.23 -12.87
CA GLU A 205 2.33 -9.78 -12.71
C GLU A 205 3.15 -9.47 -11.46
N THR A 206 2.89 -10.16 -10.36
CA THR A 206 3.65 -9.98 -9.11
C THR A 206 5.08 -10.51 -9.24
N GLN A 207 5.27 -11.66 -9.91
CA GLN A 207 6.60 -12.22 -10.20
C GLN A 207 7.44 -11.30 -11.08
N LYS A 208 6.85 -10.60 -12.06
CA LYS A 208 7.57 -9.61 -12.87
C LYS A 208 8.21 -8.52 -12.01
N ALA A 209 7.51 -8.04 -10.97
CA ALA A 209 8.05 -7.05 -10.04
C ALA A 209 9.20 -7.59 -9.17
N GLN A 210 9.32 -8.92 -9.02
CA GLN A 210 10.39 -9.59 -8.28
C GLN A 210 11.63 -9.91 -9.13
N MET A 211 11.54 -9.84 -10.46
CA MET A 211 12.66 -10.19 -11.35
C MET A 211 13.83 -9.23 -11.17
N ASP A 212 14.94 -9.72 -10.62
CA ASP A 212 16.11 -8.89 -10.36
C ASP A 212 16.75 -8.40 -11.68
N THR A 213 16.71 -7.08 -11.88
CA THR A 213 17.27 -6.43 -13.07
C THR A 213 18.80 -6.36 -13.06
N THR A 214 19.46 -6.68 -11.95
CA THR A 214 20.93 -6.74 -11.88
C THR A 214 21.50 -8.00 -12.55
N LEU A 215 20.76 -9.10 -12.56
CA LEU A 215 21.13 -10.34 -13.26
C LEU A 215 21.02 -10.23 -14.79
N MET A 216 20.30 -9.22 -15.31
CA MET A 216 20.11 -9.01 -16.75
C MET A 216 21.19 -8.12 -17.40
N ARG A 217 22.22 -7.70 -16.66
CA ARG A 217 23.33 -6.87 -17.17
C ARG A 217 24.66 -7.61 -17.31
N ALA A 218 24.65 -8.94 -17.23
CA ALA A 218 25.80 -9.77 -17.53
C ALA A 218 25.60 -10.41 -18.91
N ASP A 219 25.83 -9.64 -19.96
CA ASP A 219 26.17 -10.06 -21.34
C ASP A 219 26.68 -8.85 -22.14
#